data_AF-A0A2W4NP50-F1
#
_entry.id   AF-A0A2W4NP50-F1
#
_cell.length_a   1.000
_cell.length_b   1.000
_cell.length_c   1.000
_cell.angle_alpha   90.00
_cell.angle_beta   90.00
_cell.angle_gamma   90.00
#
_symmetry.space_group_name_H-M   'P 1'
#
loop_
_entity.id
_entity.type
_entity.pdbx_description
1 polymer ?
#
loop_
_entity_poly.entity_id
_entity_poly.type
_entity_poly.pdbx_seq_one_letter_code
_entity_poly.pdbx_strand_id
1 'polypeptide(L)' 'MSANQRGCLILAGLVIVMLACVGLTFGVLPAAGIAVGLPVISVPGEAYSGALPSEEVNLTNTVMAVILTDIIVLVVAF' A
#
# COMPACT_ATOMS: atom_id res chain seq x y z
N MET A 1 15.37 12.61 -22.03
CA MET A 1 15.04 12.35 -20.61
C MET A 1 15.98 11.28 -20.09
N SER A 2 16.64 11.53 -18.97
CA SER A 2 17.48 10.51 -18.33
C SER A 2 16.63 9.36 -17.78
N ALA A 3 17.24 8.20 -17.56
CA ALA A 3 16.57 7.05 -16.96
C ALA A 3 15.91 7.41 -15.62
N ASN A 4 16.60 8.20 -14.79
CA ASN A 4 16.08 8.67 -13.49
C ASN A 4 14.84 9.55 -13.65
N GLN A 5 14.83 10.47 -14.62
CA GLN A 5 13.65 11.32 -14.88
C GLN A 5 12.45 10.51 -15.36
N ARG A 6 12.68 9.48 -16.17
CA ARG A 6 11.62 8.55 -16.61
C ARG A 6 11.08 7.73 -15.44
N GLY A 7 11.97 7.23 -14.57
CA GLY A 7 11.59 6.52 -13.35
C GLY A 7 10.74 7.36 -12.41
N CYS A 8 11.13 8.62 -12.15
CA CYS A 8 10.35 9.53 -11.31
C CYS A 8 8.94 9.81 -11.86
N LEU A 9 8.80 9.94 -13.18
CA LEU A 9 7.49 10.17 -13.80
C LEU A 9 6.59 8.93 -13.74
N ILE A 10 7.16 7.73 -13.90
CA ILE A 10 6.42 6.48 -13.73
C ILE A 10 5.96 6.34 -12.28
N LEU A 11 6.85 6.60 -11.31
CA LEU A 11 6.51 6.57 -9.89
C LEU A 11 5.40 7.58 -9.55
N ALA A 12 5.52 8.82 -10.03
CA ALA A 12 4.48 9.84 -9.83
C ALA A 12 3.13 9.41 -10.43
N GLY A 13 3.13 8.81 -11.63
CA GLY A 13 1.94 8.25 -12.25
C GLY A 13 1.29 7.15 -11.40
N LEU A 14 2.09 6.20 -10.89
CA LEU A 14 1.62 5.13 -10.00
C LEU A 14 1.00 5.67 -8.71
N VAL A 15 1.65 6.65 -8.07
CA VAL A 15 1.13 7.30 -6.85
C VAL A 15 -0.22 7.98 -7.12
N ILE A 16 -0.35 8.71 -8.23
CA ILE A 16 -1.60 9.39 -8.59
C ILE A 16 -2.73 8.38 -8.82
N VAL A 17 -2.45 7.30 -9.57
CA VAL A 17 -3.44 6.24 -9.83
C VAL A 17 -3.84 5.56 -8.53
N MET A 18 -2.90 5.27 -7.64
CA MET A 18 -3.18 4.68 -6.33
C MET A 18 -4.11 5.58 -5.50
N LEU A 19 -3.83 6.88 -5.43
CA LEU A 19 -4.69 7.84 -4.72
C LEU A 19 -6.09 7.94 -5.35
N ALA A 20 -6.19 7.87 -6.67
CA ALA A 20 -7.47 7.83 -7.37
C ALA A 20 -8.27 6.57 -7.05
N CYS A 21 -7.62 5.40 -7.01
CA CYS A 21 -8.25 4.14 -6.61
C CYS A 21 -8.75 4.21 -5.16
N VAL A 22 -7.98 4.79 -4.23
CA VAL A 22 -8.40 5.02 -2.84
C VAL A 22 -9.63 5.92 -2.78
N GLY A 23 -9.59 7.08 -3.44
CA GLY A 23 -10.72 8.02 -3.45
C GLY A 23 -11.99 7.43 -4.08
N LEU A 24 -11.85 6.66 -5.16
CA LEU A 24 -12.96 5.98 -5.81
C LEU A 24 -13.56 4.89 -4.90
N THR A 25 -12.70 4.07 -4.29
CA THR A 25 -13.11 2.89 -3.49
C THR A 25 -13.70 3.28 -2.15
N PHE A 26 -13.13 4.28 -1.47
CA PHE A 26 -13.53 4.66 -0.11
C PHE A 26 -14.35 5.95 -0.04
N GLY A 27 -14.42 6.73 -1.11
CA GLY A 27 -15.24 7.94 -1.19
C GLY A 27 -16.46 7.79 -2.10
N VAL A 28 -16.22 7.51 -3.38
CA VAL A 28 -17.27 7.53 -4.42
C VAL A 28 -18.19 6.31 -4.34
N LEU A 29 -17.63 5.11 -4.31
CA LEU A 29 -18.40 3.86 -4.29
C LEU A 29 -19.29 3.70 -3.04
N PRO A 30 -18.86 4.09 -1.82
CA PRO A 30 -19.71 4.09 -0.64
C PRO A 30 -20.83 5.13 -0.73
N ALA A 31 -20.55 6.34 -1.20
CA ALA A 31 -21.56 7.38 -1.39
C ALA A 31 -22.62 6.99 -2.42
N ALA A 32 -22.26 6.17 -3.42
CA ALA A 32 -23.18 5.64 -4.42
C ALA A 32 -23.97 4.41 -3.93
N GLY A 33 -23.72 3.88 -2.73
CA GLY A 33 -24.36 2.66 -2.22
C GLY A 33 -23.96 1.39 -2.99
N ILE A 34 -22.91 1.45 -3.80
CA ILE A 34 -22.40 0.34 -4.63
C ILE A 34 -21.27 -0.40 -3.91
N ALA A 35 -20.76 0.15 -2.81
CA ALA A 35 -19.71 -0.49 -2.04
C ALA A 35 -20.21 -1.83 -1.50
N VAL A 36 -19.73 -2.91 -2.12
CA VAL A 36 -19.43 -4.16 -1.43
C VAL A 36 -18.45 -3.75 -0.34
N GLY A 37 -18.98 -3.44 0.83
CA GLY A 37 -18.21 -3.58 2.06
C GLY A 37 -17.84 -5.05 2.12
N LEU A 38 -16.82 -5.46 1.36
CA LEU A 38 -16.03 -6.60 1.76
C LEU A 38 -15.68 -6.23 3.20
N PRO A 39 -16.04 -7.08 4.18
CA PRO A 39 -15.44 -6.94 5.48
C PRO A 39 -13.96 -7.13 5.16
N VAL A 40 -13.26 -6.03 4.96
CA VAL A 40 -11.87 -5.98 5.34
C VAL A 40 -12.01 -6.36 6.78
N ILE A 41 -11.71 -7.62 7.08
CA ILE A 41 -11.14 -7.96 8.36
C ILE A 41 -9.85 -7.16 8.35
N SER A 42 -9.97 -5.84 8.51
CA SER A 42 -8.91 -4.94 8.83
C SER A 42 -8.70 -5.32 10.28
N VAL A 43 -7.99 -6.43 10.47
CA VAL A 43 -7.35 -6.69 11.73
C VAL A 43 -6.63 -5.37 12.01
N PRO A 44 -7.04 -4.62 13.05
CA PRO A 44 -6.37 -3.40 13.42
C PRO A 44 -4.89 -3.69 13.42
N GLY A 45 -4.07 -2.79 12.88
CA GLY A 45 -2.67 -3.09 12.63
C GLY A 45 -2.01 -3.59 13.92
N GLU A 46 -1.80 -4.90 14.05
CA GLU A 46 -1.24 -5.48 15.25
C GLU A 46 0.22 -5.08 15.27
N ALA A 47 0.61 -4.34 16.31
CA ALA A 47 2.02 -4.01 16.52
C ALA A 47 2.75 -5.33 16.75
N TYR A 48 3.74 -5.64 15.91
CA TYR A 48 4.56 -6.80 16.16
C TYR A 48 5.35 -6.56 17.44
N SER A 49 4.98 -7.28 18.51
CA SER A 49 5.72 -7.35 19.76
C SER A 49 6.99 -8.17 19.53
N GLY A 50 8.07 -7.52 19.07
CA GLY A 50 9.44 -8.02 19.25
C GLY A 50 9.98 -9.04 18.24
N ALA A 51 9.30 -9.34 17.13
CA ALA A 51 9.82 -10.31 16.15
C ALA A 51 10.22 -9.71 14.79
N LEU A 52 9.52 -8.67 14.32
CA LEU A 52 9.75 -8.10 12.99
C LEU A 52 9.36 -6.60 12.97
N PRO A 53 10.19 -5.68 12.44
CA PRO A 53 11.55 -5.85 11.89
C PRO A 53 12.69 -5.76 12.92
N SER A 54 12.43 -5.29 14.15
CA SER A 54 13.38 -5.34 15.27
C SER A 54 12.64 -5.08 16.59
N GLU A 55 13.19 -5.52 17.73
CA GLU A 55 12.59 -5.26 19.06
C GLU A 55 12.47 -3.77 19.40
N GLU A 56 13.27 -2.92 18.76
CA GLU A 56 13.27 -1.47 18.95
C GLU A 56 12.28 -0.75 18.02
N VAL A 57 11.79 -1.42 16.97
CA VAL A 57 10.91 -0.84 15.95
C VAL A 57 9.66 -1.70 15.82
N ASN A 58 8.62 -1.35 16.57
CA ASN A 58 7.32 -1.99 16.48
C ASN A 58 6.54 -1.44 15.28
N LEU A 59 6.68 -2.08 14.12
CA LEU A 59 5.83 -1.80 12.97
C LEU A 59 4.54 -2.63 13.06
N THR A 60 3.46 -2.08 12.52
CA THR A 60 2.21 -2.83 12.38
C THR A 60 2.36 -3.86 11.28
N ASN A 61 1.65 -4.98 11.42
CA ASN A 61 1.54 -6.01 10.39
C ASN A 61 1.17 -5.45 9.01
N THR A 62 0.32 -4.42 8.94
CA THR A 62 -0.05 -3.73 7.71
C THR A 62 1.14 -3.04 7.05
N VAL A 63 1.97 -2.33 7.81
CA VAL A 63 3.16 -1.65 7.26
C VAL A 63 4.21 -2.65 6.80
N MET A 64 4.43 -3.73 7.57
CA MET A 64 5.35 -4.80 7.17
C MET A 64 4.92 -5.54 5.91
N ALA A 65 3.62 -5.81 5.77
CA ALA A 65 3.07 -6.47 4.58
C ALA A 65 3.26 -5.62 3.32
N VAL A 66 3.08 -4.30 3.42
CA VAL A 66 3.32 -3.36 2.30
C VAL A 66 4.80 -3.38 1.91
N ILE A 67 5.72 -3.21 2.87
CA ILE A 67 7.17 -3.22 2.61
C ILE A 67 7.60 -4.54 1.95
N LEU A 68 7.13 -5.68 2.46
CA LEU A 68 7.48 -6.99 1.90
C LEU A 68 6.94 -7.16 0.48
N THR A 69 5.71 -6.71 0.23
CA THR A 69 5.09 -6.79 -1.11
C THR A 69 5.86 -5.93 -2.11
N ASP A 70 6.25 -4.71 -1.73
CA ASP A 70 7.05 -3.83 -2.57
C ASP A 70 8.41 -4.45 -2.91
N ILE A 71 9.09 -5.06 -1.93
CA ILE A 71 10.35 -5.78 -2.15
C ILE A 71 10.17 -6.93 -3.14
N ILE A 72 9.12 -7.75 -2.99
CA ILE A 72 8.83 -8.87 -3.90
C ILE A 72 8.59 -8.35 -5.32
N VAL A 73 7.82 -7.28 -5.48
CA VAL A 73 7.58 -6.66 -6.80
C VAL A 73 8.88 -6.18 -7.41
N LEU A 74 9.75 -5.52 -6.64
CA LEU A 74 11.05 -5.06 -7.13
C LEU A 74 11.95 -6.23 -7.57
N VAL A 75 11.93 -7.37 -6.88
CA VAL A 75 12.72 -8.56 -7.21
C VAL A 75 12.16 -9.34 -8.41
N VAL A 76 10.84 -9.33 -8.62
CA VAL A 76 10.20 -10.07 -9.73
C VAL A 76 10.17 -9.22 -11.01
N ALA A 77 10.02 -7.91 -10.90
CA ALA A 77 9.89 -7.01 -12.04
C ALA A 77 11.24 -6.54 -12.61
N PHE A 78 12.34 -6.66 -11.85
CA PHE A 78 13.70 -6.25 -12.23
C PHE A 78 14.71 -7.35 -11.94
#